data_AF-A0A7V1JJQ2-F1
#
_entry.id   AF-A0A7V1JJQ2-F1
#
_cell.length_a   1.000
_cell.length_b   1.000
_cell.length_c   1.000
_cell.angle_alpha   90.00
_cell.angle_beta   90.00
_cell.angle_gamma   90.00
#
_symmetry.space_group_name_H-M   'P 1'
#
loop_
_entity.id
_entity.type
_entity.pdbx_description
1 polymer ?
#
loop_
_entity_poly.entity_id
_entity_poly.type
_entity_poly.pdbx_seq_one_letter_code
_entity_poly.pdbx_strand_id
1 'polypeptide(L)'
;MKGIAHFITGVALATFFPEVVQQAAEGSLLPMLGGIAGILPDTLDFKFARYFEVYNEEIDPGPEPDACEIAERVAAAMRTAYETGKPQSVMLHTIRLGADLWR
;
A
#
# COMPACT_ATOMS: atom_id res chain seq x y z
N MET A 1 -5.00 -6.45 -11.63
CA MET A 1 -5.80 -5.78 -12.69
C MET A 1 -6.27 -4.36 -12.34
N LYS A 2 -5.95 -3.79 -11.16
CA LYS A 2 -6.50 -2.47 -10.74
C LYS A 2 -5.85 -1.25 -11.41
N GLY A 3 -4.57 -1.32 -11.80
CA GLY A 3 -3.85 -0.16 -12.36
C GLY A 3 -4.41 0.39 -13.67
N ILE A 4 -4.89 -0.48 -14.57
CA ILE A 4 -5.46 -0.07 -15.87
C ILE A 4 -6.77 0.71 -15.67
N ALA A 5 -7.58 0.34 -14.68
CA ALA A 5 -8.83 1.03 -14.38
C ALA A 5 -8.56 2.49 -13.96
N HIS A 6 -7.63 2.70 -13.02
CA HIS A 6 -7.22 4.03 -12.58
C HIS A 6 -6.65 4.89 -13.72
N PHE A 7 -5.82 4.30 -14.58
CA PHE A 7 -5.28 4.97 -15.75
C PHE A 7 -6.40 5.41 -16.71
N ILE A 8 -7.30 4.50 -17.09
CA ILE A 8 -8.38 4.81 -18.04
C ILE A 8 -9.34 5.86 -17.46
N THR A 9 -9.66 5.78 -16.16
CA THR A 9 -10.46 6.81 -15.50
C THR A 9 -9.78 8.17 -15.54
N GLY A 10 -8.46 8.24 -15.33
CA GLY A 10 -7.69 9.48 -15.45
C GLY A 10 -7.70 10.06 -16.87
N VAL A 11 -7.55 9.22 -17.90
CA VAL A 11 -7.68 9.63 -19.31
C VAL A 11 -9.09 10.17 -19.58
N ALA A 12 -10.13 9.45 -19.14
CA ALA A 12 -11.52 9.84 -19.36
C ALA A 12 -11.86 11.20 -18.71
N LEU A 13 -11.41 11.42 -17.47
CA LEU A 13 -11.58 12.70 -16.79
C LEU A 13 -10.86 13.85 -17.54
N ALA A 14 -9.64 13.61 -18.03
CA ALA A 14 -8.92 14.62 -18.81
C ALA A 14 -9.63 14.98 -20.12
N THR A 15 -10.35 14.05 -20.73
CA THR A 15 -11.11 14.31 -21.98
C THR A 15 -12.42 15.08 -21.78
N PHE A 16 -12.85 15.34 -20.53
CA PHE A 16 -13.96 16.25 -20.28
C PHE A 16 -13.59 17.73 -20.43
N PHE A 17 -12.31 18.05 -20.58
CA PHE A 17 -11.83 19.40 -20.86
C PHE A 17 -11.64 19.58 -22.38
N PRO A 18 -12.46 20.41 -23.06
CA PRO A 18 -12.41 20.56 -24.52
C PRO A 18 -11.04 20.98 -25.06
N GLU A 19 -10.31 21.81 -24.31
CA GLU A 19 -8.97 22.28 -24.66
C GLU A 19 -7.97 21.12 -24.70
N VAL A 20 -8.09 20.17 -23.76
CA VAL A 20 -7.25 18.95 -23.72
C VAL A 20 -7.51 18.10 -24.95
N VAL A 21 -8.78 17.98 -25.38
CA VAL A 21 -9.16 17.21 -26.57
C VAL A 21 -8.68 17.88 -27.86
N GLN A 22 -8.83 19.20 -27.97
CA GLN A 22 -8.34 19.96 -29.13
C GLN A 22 -6.82 19.84 -29.29
N GLN A 23 -6.08 20.04 -28.20
CA GLN A 23 -4.63 19.89 -28.23
C GLN A 23 -4.21 18.44 -28.51
N ALA A 24 -4.96 17.45 -28.01
CA ALA A 24 -4.69 16.05 -28.33
C ALA A 24 -4.84 15.76 -29.83
N ALA A 25 -5.80 16.39 -30.52
CA ALA A 25 -5.93 16.28 -31.97
C ALA A 25 -4.72 16.87 -32.72
N GLU A 26 -4.02 17.83 -32.12
CA GLU A 26 -2.75 18.40 -32.61
C GLU A 26 -1.51 17.58 -32.21
N GLY A 27 -1.70 16.43 -31.55
CA GLY A 27 -0.62 15.52 -31.13
C GLY A 27 -0.18 15.68 -29.68
N SER A 28 -0.88 16.47 -28.87
CA SER A 28 -0.58 16.63 -27.44
C SER A 28 -0.82 15.34 -26.64
N LEU A 29 0.02 15.09 -25.65
CA LEU A 29 -0.06 13.95 -24.74
C LEU A 29 -0.82 14.25 -23.44
N LEU A 30 -1.53 15.38 -23.36
CA LEU A 30 -2.29 15.75 -22.16
C LEU A 30 -3.28 14.67 -21.67
N PRO A 31 -4.02 13.93 -22.53
CA PRO A 31 -4.86 12.84 -22.06
C PRO A 31 -4.05 11.72 -21.38
N MET A 32 -2.85 11.42 -21.89
CA MET A 32 -1.95 10.44 -21.30
C MET A 32 -1.44 10.89 -19.93
N LEU A 33 -1.15 12.19 -19.76
CA LEU A 33 -0.80 12.75 -18.44
C LEU A 33 -1.96 12.63 -17.46
N GLY A 34 -3.21 12.78 -17.91
CA GLY A 34 -4.40 12.48 -17.10
C GLY A 34 -4.42 11.02 -16.63
N GLY A 35 -4.10 10.08 -17.51
CA GLY A 35 -3.97 8.66 -17.14
C GLY A 35 -2.83 8.38 -16.16
N ILE A 36 -1.65 8.99 -16.36
CA ILE A 36 -0.52 8.89 -15.43
C ILE A 36 -0.91 9.43 -14.06
N ALA A 37 -1.57 10.59 -14.01
CA ALA A 37 -2.07 11.17 -12.76
C ALA A 37 -3.11 10.25 -12.09
N GLY A 38 -3.96 9.58 -12.88
CA GLY A 38 -4.94 8.61 -12.37
C GLY A 38 -4.32 7.40 -11.68
N ILE A 39 -3.26 6.82 -12.25
CA ILE A 39 -2.57 5.65 -11.67
C ILE A 39 -1.52 6.02 -10.60
N LEU A 40 -1.11 7.28 -10.53
CA LEU A 40 -0.01 7.72 -9.66
C LEU A 40 -0.26 7.47 -8.17
N PRO A 41 -1.43 7.79 -7.57
CA PRO A 41 -1.67 7.53 -6.15
C PRO A 41 -1.55 6.04 -5.78
N ASP A 42 -2.18 5.17 -6.57
CA ASP A 42 -2.11 3.70 -6.41
C ASP A 42 -0.66 3.21 -6.54
N THR A 43 0.11 3.80 -7.47
CA THR A 43 1.52 3.45 -7.67
C THR A 43 2.39 3.92 -6.50
N LEU A 44 2.17 5.13 -5.99
CA LEU A 44 2.89 5.68 -4.84
C LEU A 44 2.62 4.88 -3.57
N ASP A 45 1.36 4.57 -3.31
CA ASP A 45 0.95 3.82 -2.12
C ASP A 45 1.48 2.38 -2.17
N PHE A 46 1.13 1.60 -3.20
CA PHE A 46 1.48 0.18 -3.24
C PHE A 46 2.96 -0.11 -3.46
N LYS A 47 3.66 0.73 -4.23
CA LYS A 47 5.08 0.50 -4.49
C LYS A 47 5.96 1.27 -3.54
N PHE A 48 5.73 2.56 -3.30
CA PHE A 48 6.70 3.33 -2.53
C PHE A 48 6.45 3.25 -1.03
N ALA A 49 5.21 3.38 -0.55
CA ALA A 49 4.94 3.30 0.90
C ALA A 49 5.40 1.96 1.46
N ARG A 50 5.07 0.85 0.79
CA ARG A 50 5.50 -0.50 1.19
C ARG A 50 7.02 -0.70 1.29
N TYR A 51 7.83 -0.02 0.48
CA TYR A 51 9.30 -0.17 0.52
C TYR A 51 9.99 0.83 1.46
N PHE A 52 9.34 1.94 1.77
CA PHE A 52 9.89 2.95 2.69
C PHE A 52 9.39 2.81 4.12
N GLU A 53 8.43 1.91 4.37
CA GLU A 53 7.97 1.59 5.70
C GLU A 53 9.07 0.84 6.47
N VAL A 54 9.70 1.54 7.41
CA VAL A 54 10.69 0.96 8.32
C VAL A 54 9.93 0.43 9.54
N TYR A 55 9.96 -0.88 9.73
CA TYR A 55 9.41 -1.50 10.92
C TYR A 55 10.45 -1.47 12.04
N ASN A 56 10.00 -1.10 13.24
CA ASN A 56 10.83 -1.17 14.44
C ASN A 56 10.94 -2.60 14.96
N GLU A 57 9.88 -3.39 14.76
CA GLU A 57 9.79 -4.78 15.18
C GLU A 57 9.08 -5.59 14.09
N GLU A 58 9.64 -6.75 13.75
CA GLU A 58 9.05 -7.70 12.80
C GLU A 58 8.81 -9.03 13.52
N ILE A 59 7.54 -9.41 13.62
CA ILE A 59 7.09 -10.62 14.32
C ILE A 59 6.68 -11.64 13.26
N ASP A 60 7.57 -12.61 13.03
CA ASP A 60 7.26 -13.82 12.27
C ASP A 60 6.87 -14.95 13.25
N PRO A 61 5.62 -15.44 13.23
CA PRO A 61 5.19 -16.54 14.08
C PRO A 61 5.90 -17.87 13.80
N GLY A 62 6.57 -18.02 12.66
CA GLY A 62 7.22 -19.27 12.26
C GLY A 62 6.24 -20.43 12.03
N PRO A 63 6.74 -21.67 11.90
CA PRO A 63 5.92 -22.85 11.63
C PRO A 63 5.10 -23.32 12.85
N GLU A 64 5.56 -23.03 14.07
CA GLU A 64 4.92 -23.41 15.33
C GLU A 64 4.70 -22.15 16.20
N PRO A 65 3.60 -21.42 15.99
CA PRO A 65 3.40 -20.13 16.65
C PRO A 65 3.14 -20.27 18.14
N ASP A 66 3.89 -19.50 18.93
CA ASP A 66 3.58 -19.25 20.34
C ASP A 66 2.80 -17.94 20.49
N ALA A 67 1.52 -18.06 20.84
CA ALA A 67 0.64 -16.92 21.03
C ALA A 67 1.05 -16.03 22.21
N CYS A 68 1.64 -16.62 23.26
CA CYS A 68 2.11 -15.88 24.43
C CYS A 68 3.33 -15.03 24.05
N GLU A 69 4.31 -15.62 23.37
CA GLU A 69 5.51 -14.90 22.91
C GLU A 69 5.14 -13.74 21.97
N ILE A 70 4.25 -13.99 21.01
CA ILE A 70 3.76 -12.95 20.08
C ILE A 70 3.08 -11.81 20.86
N ALA A 71 2.20 -12.14 21.81
CA ALA A 71 1.50 -11.14 22.62
C ALA A 71 2.47 -10.32 23.48
N GLU A 72 3.49 -10.95 24.06
CA GLU A 72 4.53 -10.28 24.84
C GLU A 72 5.35 -9.31 23.99
N ARG A 73 5.72 -9.70 22.76
CA ARG A 73 6.46 -8.83 21.83
C ARG A 73 5.63 -7.61 21.41
N VAL A 74 4.34 -7.79 21.12
CA VAL A 74 3.42 -6.67 20.85
C VAL A 74 3.31 -5.75 22.06
N ALA A 75 3.12 -6.30 23.25
CA ALA A 75 3.03 -5.52 24.49
C ALA A 75 4.33 -4.76 24.79
N ALA A 76 5.49 -5.36 24.49
CA ALA A 76 6.79 -4.71 24.61
C ALA A 76 6.92 -3.53 23.65
N ALA A 77 6.52 -3.68 22.38
CA ALA A 77 6.52 -2.57 21.41
C ALA A 77 5.61 -1.41 21.85
N MET A 78 4.42 -1.72 22.38
CA MET A 78 3.53 -0.71 22.96
C MET A 78 4.17 0.02 24.14
N ARG A 79 4.85 -0.71 25.03
CA ARG A 79 5.56 -0.12 26.16
C ARG A 79 6.70 0.79 25.71
N THR A 80 7.50 0.37 24.73
CA THR A 80 8.56 1.20 24.13
C THR A 80 7.98 2.48 23.54
N ALA A 81 6.85 2.41 22.84
CA ALA A 81 6.18 3.61 22.30
C ALA A 81 5.75 4.57 23.42
N TYR A 82 5.19 4.03 24.50
CA TYR A 82 4.76 4.81 25.67
C TYR A 82 5.93 5.47 26.40
N GLU A 83 7.00 4.74 26.67
CA GLU A 83 8.16 5.22 27.43
C GLU A 83 9.00 6.23 26.64
N THR A 84 9.17 6.01 25.34
CA THR A 84 10.00 6.88 24.49
C THR A 84 9.23 8.05 23.88
N GLY A 85 7.89 7.98 23.88
CA GLY A 85 7.02 8.93 23.18
C GLY A 85 7.16 8.89 21.65
N LYS A 86 7.90 7.92 21.10
CA LYS A 86 8.11 7.75 19.65
C LYS A 86 7.16 6.69 19.10
N PRO A 87 6.63 6.88 17.88
CA PRO A 87 5.83 5.85 17.23
C PRO A 87 6.65 4.57 17.07
N GLN A 88 5.98 3.43 17.18
CA GLN A 88 6.53 2.10 16.90
C GLN A 88 5.70 1.45 15.79
N SER A 89 6.35 1.15 14.68
CA SER A 89 5.75 0.39 13.58
C SER A 89 6.07 -1.09 13.76
N VAL A 90 5.05 -1.94 13.85
CA VAL A 90 5.19 -3.39 14.08
C VAL A 90 4.62 -4.15 12.88
N MET A 91 5.43 -4.98 12.24
CA MET A 91 4.97 -5.90 11.21
C MET A 91 4.63 -7.26 11.83
N LEU A 92 3.37 -7.68 11.71
CA LEU A 92 2.88 -8.98 12.18
C LEU A 92 2.61 -9.87 10.97
N HIS A 93 3.44 -10.88 10.75
CA HIS A 93 3.23 -11.85 9.67
C HIS A 93 2.14 -12.84 10.03
N THR A 94 1.39 -13.27 9.02
CA THR A 94 0.34 -14.28 9.16
C THR A 94 0.84 -15.64 8.67
N ILE A 95 0.49 -16.70 9.38
CA ILE A 95 0.68 -18.06 8.87
C ILE A 95 -0.47 -18.40 7.93
N ARG A 96 -0.14 -18.93 6.75
CA ARG A 96 -1.13 -19.52 5.86
C ARG A 96 -1.42 -20.95 6.30
N LEU A 97 -2.53 -21.15 7.01
CA LEU A 97 -3.04 -22.49 7.31
C LEU A 97 -3.65 -23.11 6.05
N GLY A 98 -3.49 -24.44 5.89
CA GLY A 98 -4.21 -25.20 4.86
C GLY A 98 -5.72 -25.11 5.06
N ALA A 99 -6.51 -25.28 3.99
CA ALA A 99 -7.98 -25.16 4.05
C ALA A 99 -8.65 -26.18 5.01
N ASP A 100 -7.91 -27.22 5.38
CA ASP A 100 -8.25 -28.35 6.23
C ASP A 100 -7.71 -28.22 7.67
N LEU A 101 -6.86 -27.22 7.95
CA LEU A 101 -6.37 -26.91 9.30
C LEU A 101 -7.31 -25.91 9.98
N TRP A 102 -8.51 -26.38 10.35
CA TRP A 102 -9.34 -25.69 11.34
C TRP A 102 -8.78 -26.02 12.73
N ARG A 103 -8.36 -25.00 13.48
CA ARG A 103 -8.13 -25.07 14.92
C ARG A 103 -9.28 -24.40 15.65
#